data_AF-A0A9D7RHK9-F1
#
_entry.id   AF-A0A9D7RHK9-F1
#
_cell.length_a   1.000
_cell.length_b   1.000
_cell.length_c   1.000
_cell.angle_alpha   90.00
_cell.angle_beta   90.00
_cell.angle_gamma   90.00
#
_symmetry.space_group_name_H-M   'P 1'
#
loop_
_entity.id
_entity.type
_entity.pdbx_description
1 polymer ?
#
loop_
_entity_poly.entity_id
_entity_poly.type
_entity_poly.pdbx_seq_one_letter_code
_entity_poly.pdbx_strand_id
1 'polypeptide(L)'
;MLIFAAESYAAYLPGRDKNMTTFALIGVAVAFACLYVWRLMLSARPTPGFRLVGTIGALLSVLLSMAHGIALSRAIRWADREIGTHELVRVAPGHLILRNAMGRTLDGDLELLMATSEGQLLLELNSHGGVLEAANRAAELVRAHGAVTTRVVGQCSSACVLVFGASAHRQMHFAGTLGFHQPGNPEFGSLGLDDALDDYLRAIEDAGFSDRVKRAIRTTPSTELTAFSPVLHYEDMPPGLEITDDDGHVLDRNAATFAYLAWSTGAEGDTMVAEGLRLVAQGYPEDAHTWAQSIRDMLIAEEREPLTEEIERFLRTMAHRSRPVAAPRVMRRSLVLATEILREGLDSEAEVCDRPVGDRLTQAMNSYVEVLRSAAERDWIPAPHAEERRFNEFIAGVRRNRLFPGMPEDGTKALSQRALCQLQLAVFQEAAKLDDMESPRIMSRLSSLVQIDQHPLPK
;
A
#
# COMPACT_ATOMS: atom_id res chain seq x y z
N MET A 1 -55.37 13.84 -8.98
CA MET A 1 -54.63 13.14 -10.05
C MET A 1 -53.11 13.36 -9.94
N LEU A 2 -52.59 14.60 -9.94
CA LEU A 2 -51.14 14.85 -9.74
C LEU A 2 -50.61 14.48 -8.35
N ILE A 3 -51.37 14.77 -7.28
CA ILE A 3 -51.03 14.31 -5.91
C ILE A 3 -51.04 12.77 -5.86
N PHE A 4 -52.05 12.14 -6.45
CA PHE A 4 -52.14 10.68 -6.55
C PHE A 4 -51.02 10.06 -7.38
N ALA A 5 -50.55 10.74 -8.43
CA ALA A 5 -49.39 10.32 -9.22
C ALA A 5 -48.09 10.50 -8.44
N ALA A 6 -47.93 11.58 -7.65
CA ALA A 6 -46.78 11.78 -6.77
C ALA A 6 -46.77 10.75 -5.61
N GLU A 7 -47.92 10.43 -5.04
CA GLU A 7 -48.08 9.38 -4.01
C GLU A 7 -47.84 7.98 -4.60
N SER A 8 -48.36 7.69 -5.80
CA SER A 8 -48.12 6.41 -6.47
C SER A 8 -46.65 6.25 -6.90
N TYR A 9 -45.98 7.34 -7.27
CA TYR A 9 -44.56 7.35 -7.59
C TYR A 9 -43.68 7.25 -6.32
N ALA A 10 -44.12 7.83 -5.20
CA ALA A 10 -43.49 7.68 -3.89
C ALA A 10 -43.64 6.25 -3.33
N ALA A 11 -44.79 5.61 -3.56
CA ALA A 11 -45.04 4.22 -3.16
C ALA A 11 -44.21 3.19 -3.95
N TYR A 12 -43.72 3.55 -5.13
CA TYR A 12 -42.91 2.67 -6.00
C TYR A 12 -41.39 2.75 -5.72
N LEU A 13 -40.96 3.59 -4.77
CA LEU A 13 -39.56 3.77 -4.40
C LEU A 13 -39.38 3.54 -2.88
N PRO A 14 -39.51 2.30 -2.39
CA PRO A 14 -39.26 2.02 -0.99
C PRO A 14 -37.77 2.25 -0.68
N GLY A 15 -37.49 3.17 0.24
CA GLY A 15 -36.15 3.41 0.78
C GLY A 15 -35.36 4.59 0.19
N ARG A 16 -35.87 5.34 -0.80
CA ARG A 16 -35.16 6.51 -1.35
C ARG A 16 -35.48 7.82 -0.63
N ASP A 17 -34.45 8.66 -0.54
CA ASP A 17 -34.42 10.00 0.06
C ASP A 17 -35.74 10.76 0.01
N LYS A 18 -36.22 11.17 1.19
CA LYS A 18 -37.36 12.09 1.37
C LYS A 18 -37.26 13.33 0.46
N ASN A 19 -36.06 13.70 0.06
CA ASN A 19 -35.76 14.81 -0.84
C ASN A 19 -36.46 14.71 -2.20
N MET A 20 -36.55 13.52 -2.83
CA MET A 20 -37.22 13.40 -4.15
C MET A 20 -38.74 13.64 -4.05
N THR A 21 -39.38 13.10 -3.01
CA THR A 21 -40.79 13.40 -2.67
C THR A 21 -40.99 14.88 -2.41
N THR A 22 -40.08 15.53 -1.69
CA THR A 22 -40.13 16.98 -1.43
C THR A 22 -40.03 17.79 -2.72
N PHE A 23 -39.11 17.45 -3.64
CA PHE A 23 -39.01 18.12 -4.93
C PHE A 23 -40.27 17.94 -5.80
N ALA A 24 -40.85 16.73 -5.80
CA ALA A 24 -42.10 16.48 -6.49
C ALA A 24 -43.27 17.29 -5.90
N LEU A 25 -43.36 17.36 -4.56
CA LEU A 25 -44.37 18.15 -3.86
C LEU A 25 -44.20 19.66 -4.08
N ILE A 26 -42.96 20.16 -4.08
CA ILE A 26 -42.66 21.57 -4.44
C ILE A 26 -43.10 21.86 -5.87
N GLY A 27 -42.78 20.98 -6.82
CA GLY A 27 -43.21 21.13 -8.22
C GLY A 27 -44.74 21.17 -8.35
N VAL A 28 -45.45 20.29 -7.65
CA VAL A 28 -46.92 20.29 -7.62
C VAL A 28 -47.47 21.56 -6.96
N ALA A 29 -46.90 21.99 -5.83
CA ALA A 29 -47.31 23.21 -5.13
C ALA A 29 -47.12 24.46 -5.99
N VAL A 30 -45.99 24.58 -6.69
CA VAL A 30 -45.72 25.67 -7.65
C VAL A 30 -46.75 25.64 -8.78
N ALA A 31 -47.05 24.47 -9.34
CA ALA A 31 -48.08 24.34 -10.37
C ALA A 31 -49.47 24.77 -9.87
N PHE A 32 -49.86 24.41 -8.64
CA PHE A 32 -51.11 24.85 -8.03
C PHE A 32 -51.13 26.36 -7.76
N ALA A 33 -50.03 26.94 -7.29
CA ALA A 33 -49.90 28.38 -7.09
C ALA A 33 -50.05 29.13 -8.43
N CYS A 34 -49.42 28.65 -9.50
CA CYS A 34 -49.59 29.19 -10.86
C CYS A 34 -51.04 29.11 -11.34
N LEU A 35 -51.71 27.96 -11.16
CA LEU A 35 -53.13 27.77 -11.51
C LEU A 35 -54.06 28.65 -10.66
N TYR A 36 -53.71 28.90 -9.40
CA TYR A 36 -54.49 29.77 -8.51
C TYR A 36 -54.36 31.24 -8.92
N VAL A 37 -53.14 31.72 -9.16
CA VAL A 37 -52.90 33.07 -9.70
C VAL A 37 -53.58 33.25 -11.06
N TRP A 38 -53.52 32.23 -11.91
CA TRP A 38 -54.25 32.18 -13.18
C TRP A 38 -55.76 32.40 -13.00
N ARG A 39 -56.36 31.67 -12.06
CA ARG A 39 -57.79 31.78 -11.73
C ARG A 39 -58.16 33.15 -11.18
N LEU A 40 -57.32 33.74 -10.32
CA LEU A 40 -57.51 35.10 -9.81
C LEU A 40 -57.46 36.13 -10.94
N MET A 41 -56.55 35.98 -11.91
CA MET A 41 -56.52 36.84 -13.09
C MET A 41 -57.78 36.71 -13.96
N LEU A 42 -58.35 35.51 -14.09
CA LEU A 42 -59.60 35.31 -14.85
C LEU A 42 -60.81 36.02 -14.22
N SER A 43 -60.84 36.18 -12.89
CA SER A 43 -61.92 36.93 -12.22
C SER A 43 -61.90 38.44 -12.48
N ALA A 44 -60.79 39.02 -12.93
CA ALA A 44 -60.64 40.47 -13.11
C ALA A 44 -61.18 41.03 -14.45
N ARG A 45 -62.01 40.28 -15.19
CA ARG A 45 -62.44 40.60 -16.59
C ARG A 45 -61.28 41.08 -17.50
N PRO A 46 -60.17 40.35 -17.60
CA PRO A 46 -59.08 40.71 -18.51
C PRO A 46 -59.53 40.68 -19.97
N THR A 47 -58.93 41.52 -20.81
CA THR A 47 -59.19 41.52 -22.26
C THR A 47 -58.86 40.14 -22.87
N PRO A 48 -59.52 39.75 -23.99
CA PRO A 48 -59.29 38.44 -24.61
C PRO A 48 -57.81 38.13 -24.89
N GLY A 49 -57.03 39.15 -25.30
CA GLY A 49 -55.60 39.00 -25.55
C GLY A 49 -54.80 38.61 -24.30
N PHE A 50 -55.13 39.18 -23.14
CA PHE A 50 -54.44 38.87 -21.88
C PHE A 50 -54.74 37.44 -21.41
N ARG A 51 -55.96 36.94 -21.64
CA ARG A 51 -56.32 35.54 -21.37
C ARG A 51 -55.55 34.56 -22.25
N LEU A 52 -55.38 34.88 -23.54
CA LEU A 52 -54.61 34.02 -24.44
C LEU A 52 -53.14 33.95 -24.03
N VAL A 53 -52.49 35.11 -23.86
CA VAL A 53 -51.06 35.20 -23.48
C VAL A 53 -50.78 34.43 -22.20
N GLY A 54 -51.63 34.61 -21.20
CA GLY A 54 -51.42 33.94 -19.94
C GLY A 54 -51.71 32.44 -19.97
N THR A 55 -52.65 31.98 -20.81
CA THR A 55 -52.91 30.53 -20.98
C THR A 55 -51.69 29.88 -21.61
N ILE A 56 -51.11 30.53 -22.62
CA ILE A 56 -49.87 30.10 -23.26
C ILE A 56 -48.72 30.08 -22.25
N GLY A 57 -48.59 31.13 -21.41
CA GLY A 57 -47.57 31.19 -20.36
C GLY A 57 -47.67 30.06 -19.34
N ALA A 58 -48.88 29.73 -18.90
CA ALA A 58 -49.11 28.63 -17.96
C ALA A 58 -48.84 27.25 -18.59
N LEU A 59 -49.20 27.05 -19.86
CA LEU A 59 -48.87 25.81 -20.57
C LEU A 59 -47.36 25.67 -20.76
N LEU A 60 -46.69 26.76 -21.14
CA LEU A 60 -45.24 26.79 -21.35
C LEU A 60 -44.49 26.47 -20.06
N SER A 61 -44.92 27.01 -18.91
CA SER A 61 -44.29 26.72 -17.61
C SER A 61 -44.42 25.25 -17.23
N VAL A 62 -45.60 24.65 -17.40
CA VAL A 62 -45.81 23.20 -17.16
C VAL A 62 -44.91 22.36 -18.07
N LEU A 63 -44.82 22.69 -19.37
CA LEU A 63 -43.97 21.99 -20.32
C LEU A 63 -42.48 22.11 -19.96
N LEU A 64 -42.01 23.30 -19.56
CA LEU A 64 -40.64 23.52 -19.09
C LEU A 64 -40.33 22.72 -17.83
N SER A 65 -41.25 22.69 -16.85
CA SER A 65 -41.08 21.86 -15.65
C SER A 65 -41.03 20.37 -15.97
N MET A 66 -41.88 19.89 -16.88
CA MET A 66 -41.84 18.49 -17.33
C MET A 66 -40.54 18.17 -18.08
N ALA A 67 -40.09 19.04 -18.97
CA ALA A 67 -38.83 18.88 -19.70
C ALA A 67 -37.63 18.86 -18.74
N HIS A 68 -37.62 19.75 -17.75
CA HIS A 68 -36.58 19.78 -16.71
C HIS A 68 -36.60 18.51 -15.85
N GLY A 69 -37.78 18.04 -15.43
CA GLY A 69 -37.92 16.78 -14.70
C GLY A 69 -37.47 15.55 -15.51
N ILE A 70 -37.78 15.51 -16.81
CA ILE A 70 -37.29 14.45 -17.71
C ILE A 70 -35.78 14.53 -17.87
N ALA A 71 -35.22 15.72 -18.10
CA ALA A 71 -33.78 15.94 -18.23
C ALA A 71 -33.05 15.54 -16.95
N LEU A 72 -33.53 15.95 -15.78
CA LEU A 72 -32.97 15.59 -14.49
C LEU A 72 -33.08 14.07 -14.25
N SER A 73 -34.22 13.45 -14.53
CA SER A 73 -34.36 11.99 -14.39
C SER A 73 -33.46 11.21 -15.35
N ARG A 74 -33.20 11.75 -16.55
CA ARG A 74 -32.26 11.16 -17.51
C ARG A 74 -30.82 11.38 -17.07
N ALA A 75 -30.47 12.55 -16.55
CA ALA A 75 -29.15 12.85 -16.00
C ALA A 75 -28.85 11.93 -14.80
N ILE A 76 -29.79 11.79 -13.86
CA ILE A 76 -29.68 10.85 -12.74
C ILE A 76 -29.51 9.41 -13.25
N ARG A 77 -30.37 8.96 -14.20
CA ARG A 77 -30.24 7.62 -14.79
C ARG A 77 -28.95 7.42 -15.59
N TRP A 78 -28.37 8.49 -16.13
CA TRP A 78 -27.14 8.44 -16.91
C TRP A 78 -25.92 8.39 -15.98
N ALA A 79 -25.88 9.24 -14.95
CA ALA A 79 -24.93 9.13 -13.85
C ALA A 79 -25.01 7.76 -13.16
N ASP A 80 -26.22 7.19 -13.03
CA ASP A 80 -26.43 5.84 -12.50
C ASP A 80 -25.87 4.73 -13.42
N ARG A 81 -25.65 4.98 -14.72
CA ARG A 81 -25.03 4.01 -15.64
C ARG A 81 -23.50 4.04 -15.59
N GLU A 82 -22.90 5.09 -15.02
CA GLU A 82 -21.44 5.23 -15.00
C GLU A 82 -20.76 4.36 -13.94
N ILE A 83 -21.48 3.94 -12.90
CA ILE A 83 -20.96 2.96 -11.94
C ILE A 83 -21.31 1.60 -12.52
N GLY A 84 -20.33 0.94 -13.16
CA GLY A 84 -20.49 -0.20 -14.08
C GLY A 84 -21.45 -1.33 -13.64
N THR A 85 -21.75 -2.24 -14.56
CA THR A 85 -22.63 -3.38 -14.27
C THR A 85 -21.89 -4.42 -13.44
N HIS A 86 -22.51 -4.89 -12.35
CA HIS A 86 -22.03 -6.09 -11.67
C HIS A 86 -22.24 -7.30 -12.57
N GLU A 87 -21.38 -8.28 -12.39
CA GLU A 87 -21.54 -9.61 -12.95
C GLU A 87 -21.73 -10.56 -11.79
N LEU A 88 -22.96 -11.06 -11.63
CA LEU A 88 -23.31 -12.03 -10.60
C LEU A 88 -23.69 -13.36 -11.28
N VAL A 89 -22.83 -14.36 -11.14
CA VAL A 89 -22.94 -15.64 -11.85
C VAL A 89 -23.07 -16.78 -10.85
N ARG A 90 -24.03 -17.67 -11.07
CA ARG A 90 -24.10 -18.96 -10.37
C ARG A 90 -23.23 -19.96 -11.11
N VAL A 91 -22.18 -20.45 -10.46
CA VAL A 91 -21.27 -21.46 -11.04
C VAL A 91 -21.64 -22.89 -10.63
N ALA A 92 -22.26 -23.04 -9.46
CA ALA A 92 -22.81 -24.32 -8.98
C ALA A 92 -23.99 -24.06 -8.03
N PRO A 93 -24.79 -25.08 -7.68
CA PRO A 93 -25.74 -24.98 -6.56
C PRO A 93 -25.01 -24.51 -5.29
N GLY A 94 -25.49 -23.44 -4.66
CA GLY A 94 -24.84 -22.86 -3.49
C GLY A 94 -23.53 -22.12 -3.75
N HIS A 95 -23.12 -21.86 -5.00
CA HIS A 95 -21.89 -21.11 -5.30
C HIS A 95 -22.16 -19.99 -6.31
N LEU A 96 -22.01 -18.75 -5.83
CA LEU A 96 -22.14 -17.52 -6.58
C LEU A 96 -20.79 -16.82 -6.69
N ILE A 97 -20.56 -16.14 -7.81
CA ILE A 97 -19.40 -15.30 -8.04
C ILE A 97 -19.88 -13.89 -8.37
N LEU A 98 -19.40 -12.90 -7.63
CA LEU A 98 -19.64 -11.48 -7.85
C LEU A 98 -18.37 -10.79 -8.36
N ARG A 99 -18.43 -10.27 -9.59
CA ARG A 99 -17.34 -9.59 -10.29
C ARG A 99 -17.72 -8.16 -10.69
N ASN A 100 -16.69 -7.38 -11.04
CA ASN A 100 -16.79 -6.02 -11.57
C ASN A 100 -17.41 -5.03 -10.58
N ALA A 101 -17.97 -3.93 -11.06
CA ALA A 101 -18.53 -2.87 -10.24
C ALA A 101 -19.86 -3.29 -9.59
N MET A 102 -20.17 -2.81 -8.39
CA MET A 102 -21.47 -3.04 -7.74
C MET A 102 -22.50 -2.02 -8.20
N GLY A 103 -23.35 -2.42 -9.15
CA GLY A 103 -24.44 -1.59 -9.67
C GLY A 103 -25.66 -1.55 -8.74
N ARG A 104 -26.59 -0.63 -9.00
CA ARG A 104 -27.81 -0.42 -8.19
C ARG A 104 -28.80 -1.59 -8.19
N THR A 105 -28.68 -2.54 -9.11
CA THR A 105 -29.56 -3.72 -9.19
C THR A 105 -28.98 -4.95 -8.49
N LEU A 106 -27.79 -4.84 -7.90
CA LEU A 106 -27.10 -5.94 -7.25
C LEU A 106 -27.95 -6.63 -6.18
N ASP A 107 -28.64 -5.85 -5.34
CA ASP A 107 -29.45 -6.38 -4.25
C ASP A 107 -30.63 -7.23 -4.76
N GLY A 108 -31.33 -6.79 -5.79
CA GLY A 108 -32.43 -7.56 -6.38
C GLY A 108 -31.95 -8.84 -7.08
N ASP A 109 -30.83 -8.78 -7.79
CA ASP A 109 -30.25 -9.96 -8.46
C ASP A 109 -29.71 -10.97 -7.42
N LEU A 110 -29.08 -10.47 -6.35
CA LEU A 110 -28.59 -11.29 -5.26
C LEU A 110 -29.73 -11.94 -4.47
N GLU A 111 -30.78 -11.19 -4.13
CA GLU A 111 -31.97 -11.72 -3.45
C GLU A 111 -32.60 -12.88 -4.25
N LEU A 112 -32.77 -12.71 -5.56
CA LEU A 112 -33.32 -13.75 -6.44
C LEU A 112 -32.47 -15.03 -6.45
N LEU A 113 -31.14 -14.88 -6.50
CA LEU A 113 -30.22 -16.03 -6.49
C LEU A 113 -30.10 -16.68 -5.12
N MET A 114 -30.19 -15.90 -4.04
CA MET A 114 -30.19 -16.43 -2.68
C MET A 114 -31.48 -17.17 -2.38
N ALA A 115 -32.64 -16.65 -2.79
CA ALA A 115 -33.95 -17.29 -2.59
C ALA A 115 -34.08 -18.66 -3.29
N THR A 116 -33.25 -18.92 -4.30
CA THR A 116 -33.20 -20.19 -5.03
C THR A 116 -32.11 -21.14 -4.53
N SER A 117 -31.37 -20.76 -3.49
CA SER A 117 -30.31 -21.57 -2.92
C SER A 117 -30.77 -22.17 -1.58
N GLU A 118 -30.63 -23.49 -1.42
CA GLU A 118 -30.88 -24.17 -0.15
C GLU A 118 -29.54 -24.45 0.55
N GLY A 119 -29.45 -24.18 1.85
CA GLY A 119 -28.29 -24.51 2.68
C GLY A 119 -27.17 -23.47 2.66
N GLN A 120 -25.92 -23.94 2.70
CA GLN A 120 -24.73 -23.09 2.77
C GLN A 120 -24.45 -22.47 1.40
N LEU A 121 -24.26 -21.15 1.37
CA LEU A 121 -23.99 -20.40 0.16
C LEU A 121 -22.55 -19.87 0.19
N LEU A 122 -21.74 -20.20 -0.80
CA LEU A 122 -20.47 -19.55 -1.06
C LEU A 122 -20.68 -18.37 -2.01
N LEU A 123 -20.36 -17.16 -1.56
CA LEU A 123 -20.31 -15.96 -2.39
C LEU A 123 -18.84 -15.55 -2.58
N GLU A 124 -18.29 -15.87 -3.74
CA GLU A 124 -16.95 -15.44 -4.13
C GLU A 124 -16.97 -14.00 -4.63
N LEU A 125 -16.02 -13.21 -4.14
CA LEU A 125 -15.92 -11.78 -4.35
C LEU A 125 -14.62 -11.46 -5.12
N ASN A 126 -14.78 -10.81 -6.26
CA ASN A 126 -13.70 -10.20 -7.02
C ASN A 126 -14.20 -8.89 -7.66
N SER A 127 -14.42 -7.88 -6.82
CA SER A 127 -15.10 -6.64 -7.19
C SER A 127 -14.32 -5.43 -6.69
N HIS A 128 -14.21 -4.41 -7.54
CA HIS A 128 -13.61 -3.15 -7.16
C HIS A 128 -14.56 -2.23 -6.35
N GLY A 129 -15.76 -2.72 -6.00
CA GLY A 129 -16.81 -1.98 -5.30
C GLY A 129 -17.74 -1.23 -6.24
N GLY A 130 -18.46 -0.23 -5.75
CA GLY A 130 -19.47 0.48 -6.53
C GLY A 130 -20.40 1.30 -5.66
N VAL A 131 -21.70 1.24 -5.94
CA VAL A 131 -22.72 2.01 -5.22
C VAL A 131 -22.83 1.52 -3.77
N LEU A 132 -22.42 2.35 -2.80
CA LEU A 132 -22.48 2.03 -1.37
C LEU A 132 -23.88 1.61 -0.91
N GLU A 133 -24.91 2.29 -1.40
CA GLU A 133 -26.32 1.96 -1.11
C GLU A 133 -26.67 0.52 -1.51
N ALA A 134 -26.23 0.08 -2.69
CA ALA A 134 -26.48 -1.26 -3.19
C ALA A 134 -25.66 -2.32 -2.44
N ALA A 135 -24.40 -2.00 -2.14
CA ALA A 135 -23.53 -2.88 -1.34
C ALA A 135 -24.05 -3.05 0.10
N ASN A 136 -24.59 -1.99 0.72
CA ASN A 136 -25.21 -2.07 2.04
C ASN A 136 -26.45 -2.97 2.03
N ARG A 137 -27.33 -2.85 1.02
CA ARG A 137 -28.48 -3.76 0.88
C ARG A 137 -28.04 -5.20 0.62
N ALA A 138 -27.03 -5.41 -0.23
CA ALA A 138 -26.44 -6.74 -0.42
C ALA A 138 -25.85 -7.31 0.88
N ALA A 139 -25.17 -6.47 1.67
CA ALA A 139 -24.65 -6.84 2.99
C ALA A 139 -25.77 -7.19 3.99
N GLU A 140 -26.90 -6.49 3.95
CA GLU A 140 -28.10 -6.83 4.73
C GLU A 140 -28.68 -8.19 4.33
N LEU A 141 -28.78 -8.49 3.03
CA LEU A 141 -29.23 -9.79 2.53
C LEU A 141 -28.29 -10.92 2.98
N VAL A 142 -26.97 -10.71 2.89
CA VAL A 142 -25.95 -11.66 3.37
C VAL A 142 -26.11 -11.93 4.86
N ARG A 143 -26.26 -10.89 5.68
CA ARG A 143 -26.50 -11.02 7.13
C ARG A 143 -27.82 -11.74 7.42
N ALA A 144 -28.89 -11.36 6.74
CA ALA A 144 -30.24 -11.90 6.97
C ALA A 144 -30.33 -13.40 6.64
N HIS A 145 -29.58 -13.87 5.64
CA HIS A 145 -29.53 -15.29 5.30
C HIS A 145 -28.77 -16.13 6.33
N GLY A 146 -27.75 -15.58 6.99
CA GLY A 146 -27.03 -16.20 8.11
C GLY A 146 -26.11 -17.37 7.77
N ALA A 147 -26.32 -18.06 6.63
CA ALA A 147 -25.53 -19.21 6.17
C ALA A 147 -24.67 -18.94 4.92
N VAL A 148 -24.32 -17.67 4.68
CA VAL A 148 -23.46 -17.29 3.55
C VAL A 148 -22.01 -17.25 4.01
N THR A 149 -21.11 -17.96 3.33
CA THR A 149 -19.66 -17.78 3.40
C THR A 149 -19.25 -16.81 2.30
N THR A 150 -18.61 -15.69 2.65
CA THR A 150 -18.02 -14.79 1.65
C THR A 150 -16.55 -15.09 1.47
N ARG A 151 -16.08 -15.25 0.22
CA ARG A 151 -14.68 -15.55 -0.08
C ARG A 151 -14.09 -14.53 -1.04
N VAL A 152 -13.01 -13.84 -0.67
CA VAL A 152 -12.28 -12.97 -1.61
C VAL A 152 -11.22 -13.79 -2.33
N VAL A 153 -11.37 -13.98 -3.64
CA VAL A 153 -10.40 -14.76 -4.45
C VAL A 153 -9.36 -13.86 -5.12
N GLY A 154 -9.75 -12.65 -5.50
CA GLY A 154 -8.87 -11.64 -6.11
C GLY A 154 -8.87 -10.36 -5.28
N GLN A 155 -9.51 -9.33 -5.79
CA GLN A 155 -9.63 -8.04 -5.11
C GLN A 155 -11.05 -7.80 -4.64
N CYS A 156 -11.21 -7.31 -3.41
CA CYS A 156 -12.47 -6.78 -2.91
C CYS A 156 -12.21 -5.39 -2.32
N SER A 157 -12.57 -4.34 -3.07
CA SER A 157 -12.29 -2.96 -2.64
C SER A 157 -13.53 -2.09 -2.51
N SER A 158 -13.38 -0.96 -1.83
CA SER A 158 -14.43 0.05 -1.68
C SER A 158 -15.71 -0.59 -1.11
N ALA A 159 -16.87 -0.31 -1.69
CA ALA A 159 -18.15 -0.90 -1.29
C ALA A 159 -18.16 -2.44 -1.21
N CYS A 160 -17.27 -3.17 -1.92
CA CYS A 160 -17.21 -4.63 -1.85
C CYS A 160 -16.96 -5.15 -0.44
N VAL A 161 -16.12 -4.45 0.33
CA VAL A 161 -15.74 -4.91 1.67
C VAL A 161 -16.92 -4.93 2.64
N LEU A 162 -17.99 -4.19 2.34
CA LEU A 162 -19.24 -4.22 3.12
C LEU A 162 -19.94 -5.57 2.98
N VAL A 163 -20.00 -6.11 1.76
CA VAL A 163 -20.60 -7.42 1.47
C VAL A 163 -19.74 -8.52 2.09
N PHE A 164 -18.42 -8.43 1.98
CA PHE A 164 -17.49 -9.34 2.65
C PHE A 164 -17.64 -9.31 4.18
N GLY A 165 -17.66 -8.12 4.78
CA GLY A 165 -17.74 -7.94 6.23
C GLY A 165 -19.07 -8.39 6.83
N ALA A 166 -20.14 -8.47 6.03
CA ALA A 166 -21.47 -8.89 6.48
C ALA A 166 -21.61 -10.38 6.78
N SER A 167 -20.74 -11.24 6.26
CA SER A 167 -20.80 -12.66 6.55
C SER A 167 -20.18 -13.00 7.92
N ALA A 168 -20.78 -13.95 8.63
CA ALA A 168 -20.18 -14.56 9.81
C ALA A 168 -19.02 -15.52 9.47
N HIS A 169 -18.98 -16.06 8.25
CA HIS A 169 -17.98 -17.00 7.77
C HIS A 169 -17.20 -16.38 6.62
N ARG A 170 -15.99 -15.91 6.90
CA ARG A 170 -15.19 -15.12 5.96
C ARG A 170 -13.95 -15.87 5.55
N GLN A 171 -13.76 -15.94 4.24
CA GLN A 171 -12.60 -16.56 3.63
C GLN A 171 -11.88 -15.55 2.75
N MET A 172 -10.56 -15.66 2.68
CA MET A 172 -9.75 -14.92 1.72
C MET A 172 -8.72 -15.87 1.15
N HIS A 173 -8.60 -15.86 -0.17
CA HIS A 173 -7.46 -16.46 -0.83
C HIS A 173 -6.15 -15.84 -0.31
N PHE A 174 -5.08 -16.60 -0.16
CA PHE A 174 -3.82 -16.10 0.42
C PHE A 174 -3.25 -14.91 -0.36
N ALA A 175 -3.48 -14.85 -1.68
CA ALA A 175 -3.12 -13.74 -2.55
C ALA A 175 -4.22 -12.67 -2.70
N GLY A 176 -5.36 -12.87 -2.05
CA GLY A 176 -6.49 -11.93 -2.09
C GLY A 176 -6.16 -10.60 -1.42
N THR A 177 -6.86 -9.54 -1.79
CA THR A 177 -6.66 -8.20 -1.23
C THR A 177 -7.97 -7.52 -0.88
N LEU A 178 -8.00 -6.85 0.27
CA LEU A 178 -9.05 -5.89 0.63
C LEU A 178 -8.55 -4.47 0.38
N GLY A 179 -9.34 -3.66 -0.32
CA GLY A 179 -8.96 -2.30 -0.66
C GLY A 179 -9.83 -1.26 0.01
N PHE A 180 -9.23 -0.31 0.73
CA PHE A 180 -9.95 0.71 1.48
C PHE A 180 -9.59 2.13 1.01
N HIS A 181 -10.61 2.99 0.96
CA HIS A 181 -10.51 4.42 0.69
C HIS A 181 -11.78 5.14 1.14
N GLN A 182 -11.75 6.48 1.19
CA GLN A 182 -12.91 7.31 1.47
C GLN A 182 -14.00 7.13 0.40
N PRO A 183 -15.29 7.10 0.76
CA PRO A 183 -16.37 7.27 -0.21
C PRO A 183 -16.13 8.50 -1.09
N GLY A 184 -16.38 8.35 -2.38
CA GLY A 184 -16.28 9.46 -3.32
C GLY A 184 -17.30 9.34 -4.43
N ASN A 185 -17.75 10.50 -4.91
CA ASN A 185 -18.44 10.63 -6.18
C ASN A 185 -17.41 10.99 -7.26
N PRO A 186 -17.38 10.29 -8.41
CA PRO A 186 -16.49 10.63 -9.51
C PRO A 186 -16.54 12.10 -9.94
N GLU A 187 -17.71 12.74 -9.85
CA GLU A 187 -17.95 14.11 -10.30
C GLU A 187 -17.67 15.17 -9.22
N PHE A 188 -17.87 14.84 -7.94
CA PHE A 188 -17.87 15.81 -6.83
C PHE A 188 -16.89 15.48 -5.70
N GLY A 189 -16.11 14.41 -5.81
CA GLY A 189 -15.23 13.95 -4.74
C GLY A 189 -16.02 13.53 -3.49
N SER A 190 -15.55 13.93 -2.31
CA SER A 190 -16.14 13.55 -1.01
C SER A 190 -17.25 14.49 -0.50
N LEU A 191 -17.62 15.54 -1.25
CA LEU A 191 -18.59 16.53 -0.80
C LEU A 191 -19.97 15.92 -0.52
N GLY A 192 -20.44 16.05 0.73
CA GLY A 192 -21.76 15.59 1.16
C GLY A 192 -21.86 14.08 1.44
N LEU A 193 -20.74 13.39 1.62
CA LEU A 193 -20.69 11.95 1.90
C LEU A 193 -20.35 11.62 3.36
N ASP A 194 -20.49 12.58 4.29
CA ASP A 194 -20.16 12.37 5.70
C ASP A 194 -20.99 11.25 6.33
N ASP A 195 -22.31 11.24 6.10
CA ASP A 195 -23.20 10.19 6.60
C ASP A 195 -22.83 8.82 6.00
N ALA A 196 -22.49 8.77 4.71
CA ALA A 196 -22.09 7.55 4.02
C ALA A 196 -20.73 7.02 4.53
N LEU A 197 -19.80 7.91 4.86
CA LEU A 197 -18.53 7.55 5.50
C LEU A 197 -18.76 7.00 6.91
N ASP A 198 -19.64 7.62 7.70
CA ASP A 198 -19.95 7.14 9.05
C ASP A 198 -20.67 5.78 9.03
N ASP A 199 -21.61 5.57 8.10
CA ASP A 199 -22.23 4.26 7.88
C ASP A 199 -21.19 3.21 7.47
N TYR A 200 -20.29 3.55 6.55
CA TYR A 200 -19.22 2.66 6.10
C TYR A 200 -18.31 2.27 7.27
N LEU A 201 -17.85 3.24 8.06
CA LEU A 201 -16.97 2.99 9.20
C LEU A 201 -17.64 2.15 10.29
N ARG A 202 -18.95 2.36 10.55
CA ARG A 202 -19.72 1.51 11.46
C ARG A 202 -19.79 0.08 10.96
N ALA A 203 -20.08 -0.15 9.68
CA ALA A 203 -20.12 -1.50 9.12
C ALA A 203 -18.76 -2.22 9.20
N ILE A 204 -17.65 -1.49 9.04
CA ILE A 204 -16.28 -2.01 9.18
C ILE A 204 -15.96 -2.34 10.64
N GLU A 205 -16.39 -1.50 11.57
CA GLU A 205 -16.26 -1.76 13.01
C GLU A 205 -17.07 -2.98 13.45
N ASP A 206 -18.33 -3.08 13.02
CA ASP A 206 -19.22 -4.20 13.31
C ASP A 206 -18.68 -5.52 12.76
N ALA A 207 -17.99 -5.48 11.61
CA ALA A 207 -17.30 -6.64 11.05
C ALA A 207 -16.04 -7.02 11.86
N GLY A 208 -15.53 -6.16 12.74
CA GLY A 208 -14.39 -6.42 13.62
C GLY A 208 -13.03 -6.12 13.00
N PHE A 209 -12.96 -5.25 11.98
CA PHE A 209 -11.68 -4.75 11.46
C PHE A 209 -10.97 -3.82 12.45
N SER A 210 -9.65 -3.72 12.35
CA SER A 210 -8.85 -2.89 13.27
C SER A 210 -9.04 -1.38 13.07
N ASP A 211 -8.58 -0.60 14.05
CA ASP A 211 -8.50 0.87 13.93
C ASP A 211 -7.59 1.33 12.79
N ARG A 212 -6.61 0.53 12.39
CA ARG A 212 -5.72 0.86 11.26
C ARG A 212 -6.50 0.85 9.95
N VAL A 213 -7.42 -0.09 9.75
CA VAL A 213 -8.33 -0.13 8.59
C VAL A 213 -9.25 1.09 8.60
N LYS A 214 -9.87 1.40 9.75
CA LYS A 214 -10.72 2.60 9.89
C LYS A 214 -9.95 3.88 9.58
N ARG A 215 -8.69 3.99 10.00
CA ARG A 215 -7.81 5.11 9.61
C ARG A 215 -7.56 5.14 8.10
N ALA A 216 -7.24 4.00 7.48
CA ALA A 216 -7.04 3.93 6.03
C ALA A 216 -8.28 4.42 5.27
N ILE A 217 -9.49 4.00 5.66
CA ILE A 217 -10.74 4.50 5.06
C ILE A 217 -10.86 6.03 5.21
N ARG A 218 -10.50 6.58 6.37
CA ARG A 218 -10.58 8.03 6.63
C ARG A 218 -9.51 8.85 5.92
N THR A 219 -8.34 8.28 5.63
CA THR A 219 -7.19 9.07 5.14
C THR A 219 -6.87 8.84 3.67
N THR A 220 -7.32 7.74 3.09
CA THR A 220 -7.00 7.39 1.71
C THR A 220 -8.01 8.05 0.77
N PRO A 221 -7.59 8.96 -0.12
CA PRO A 221 -8.48 9.65 -1.06
C PRO A 221 -9.31 8.68 -1.89
N SER A 222 -10.49 9.11 -2.34
CA SER A 222 -11.39 8.26 -3.14
C SER A 222 -10.83 7.81 -4.50
N THR A 223 -9.73 8.44 -4.95
CA THR A 223 -9.00 8.10 -6.18
C THR A 223 -7.82 7.16 -5.95
N GLU A 224 -7.54 6.81 -4.69
CA GLU A 224 -6.45 5.94 -4.29
C GLU A 224 -6.99 4.70 -3.57
N LEU A 225 -6.10 3.76 -3.29
CA LEU A 225 -6.45 2.53 -2.58
C LEU A 225 -5.36 2.13 -1.61
N THR A 226 -5.73 1.88 -0.35
CA THR A 226 -4.87 1.19 0.60
C THR A 226 -5.26 -0.28 0.63
N ALA A 227 -4.37 -1.13 0.12
CA ALA A 227 -4.59 -2.57 0.06
C ALA A 227 -4.10 -3.26 1.34
N PHE A 228 -4.88 -4.23 1.81
CA PHE A 228 -4.56 -5.10 2.93
C PHE A 228 -4.61 -6.56 2.44
N SER A 229 -3.48 -7.26 2.60
CA SER A 229 -3.35 -8.70 2.36
C SER A 229 -3.67 -9.49 3.63
N PRO A 230 -4.35 -10.65 3.55
CA PRO A 230 -4.70 -11.46 4.72
C PRO A 230 -3.45 -12.04 5.42
N VAL A 231 -2.34 -12.15 4.69
CA VAL A 231 -1.06 -12.66 5.21
C VAL A 231 -0.27 -11.54 5.89
N LEU A 232 -0.11 -10.40 5.20
CA LEU A 232 0.74 -9.30 5.69
C LEU A 232 0.04 -8.44 6.76
N HIS A 233 -1.29 -8.44 6.77
CA HIS A 233 -2.10 -7.58 7.63
C HIS A 233 -3.07 -8.41 8.47
N TYR A 234 -2.65 -9.61 8.91
CA TYR A 234 -3.51 -10.55 9.64
C TYR A 234 -4.16 -9.92 10.89
N GLU A 235 -3.41 -9.10 11.64
CA GLU A 235 -3.93 -8.41 12.85
C GLU A 235 -4.97 -7.31 12.53
N ASP A 236 -5.02 -6.86 11.28
CA ASP A 236 -5.97 -5.86 10.80
C ASP A 236 -7.26 -6.48 10.26
N MET A 237 -7.27 -7.81 10.07
CA MET A 237 -8.39 -8.58 9.54
C MET A 237 -9.43 -8.89 10.61
N PRO A 238 -10.69 -9.12 10.20
CA PRO A 238 -11.74 -9.39 11.16
C PRO A 238 -11.57 -10.78 11.79
N PRO A 239 -12.09 -10.99 13.01
CA PRO A 239 -11.92 -12.25 13.73
C PRO A 239 -12.57 -13.41 12.98
N GLY A 240 -11.93 -14.59 13.04
CA GLY A 240 -12.42 -15.80 12.38
C GLY A 240 -12.25 -15.79 10.85
N LEU A 241 -11.43 -14.88 10.30
CA LEU A 241 -11.02 -14.98 8.91
C LEU A 241 -10.24 -16.29 8.67
N GLU A 242 -10.70 -17.07 7.71
CA GLU A 242 -9.99 -18.24 7.18
C GLU A 242 -9.21 -17.83 5.93
N ILE A 243 -7.93 -18.21 5.85
CA ILE A 243 -7.13 -18.00 4.64
C ILE A 243 -7.17 -19.29 3.82
N THR A 244 -7.38 -19.22 2.51
CA THR A 244 -7.51 -20.40 1.65
C THR A 244 -6.52 -20.41 0.49
N ASP A 245 -6.27 -21.62 -0.05
CA ASP A 245 -5.57 -21.82 -1.34
C ASP A 245 -6.53 -21.74 -2.55
N ASP A 246 -6.01 -22.04 -3.74
CA ASP A 246 -6.73 -22.03 -5.01
C ASP A 246 -7.91 -23.03 -5.05
N ASP A 247 -7.79 -24.13 -4.31
CA ASP A 247 -8.81 -25.17 -4.20
C ASP A 247 -9.83 -24.87 -3.07
N GLY A 248 -9.60 -23.80 -2.31
CA GLY A 248 -10.45 -23.39 -1.20
C GLY A 248 -10.19 -24.14 0.11
N HIS A 249 -9.07 -24.85 0.23
CA HIS A 249 -8.66 -25.45 1.50
C HIS A 249 -8.19 -24.38 2.47
N VAL A 250 -8.60 -24.49 3.73
CA VAL A 250 -8.16 -23.57 4.79
C VAL A 250 -6.69 -23.84 5.12
N LEU A 251 -5.88 -22.79 5.02
CA LEU A 251 -4.47 -22.76 5.36
C LEU A 251 -4.30 -22.23 6.78
N ASP A 252 -3.38 -22.83 7.54
CA ASP A 252 -2.88 -22.18 8.75
C ASP A 252 -2.03 -20.96 8.38
N ARG A 253 -1.71 -20.12 9.38
CA ARG A 253 -0.98 -18.86 9.16
C ARG A 253 0.38 -19.08 8.48
N ASN A 254 1.12 -20.14 8.84
CA ASN A 254 2.45 -20.39 8.27
C ASN A 254 2.34 -20.89 6.83
N ALA A 255 1.37 -21.77 6.55
CA ALA A 255 1.07 -22.26 5.20
C ALA A 255 0.61 -21.12 4.29
N ALA A 256 -0.26 -20.23 4.79
CA ALA A 256 -0.72 -19.05 4.07
C ALA A 256 0.44 -18.08 3.78
N THR A 257 1.30 -17.82 4.77
CA THR A 257 2.52 -17.02 4.55
C THR A 257 3.36 -17.63 3.47
N PHE A 258 3.67 -18.92 3.58
CA PHE A 258 4.47 -19.61 2.58
C PHE A 258 3.87 -19.51 1.16
N ALA A 259 2.58 -19.81 1.01
CA ALA A 259 1.87 -19.73 -0.26
C ALA A 259 1.96 -18.31 -0.87
N TYR A 260 1.76 -17.28 -0.04
CA TYR A 260 1.87 -15.89 -0.49
C TYR A 260 3.29 -15.53 -0.95
N LEU A 261 4.33 -16.02 -0.28
CA LEU A 261 5.72 -15.79 -0.71
C LEU A 261 6.01 -16.49 -2.02
N ALA A 262 5.59 -17.74 -2.17
CA ALA A 262 5.79 -18.50 -3.39
C ALA A 262 5.11 -17.82 -4.58
N TRP A 263 3.86 -17.39 -4.41
CA TRP A 263 3.10 -16.63 -5.41
C TRP A 263 3.74 -15.29 -5.74
N SER A 264 4.04 -14.45 -4.74
CA SER A 264 4.57 -13.10 -4.96
C SER A 264 5.96 -13.08 -5.59
N THR A 265 6.74 -14.15 -5.40
CA THR A 265 8.05 -14.31 -6.03
C THR A 265 7.97 -15.08 -7.36
N GLY A 266 6.81 -15.55 -7.79
CA GLY A 266 6.68 -16.40 -8.98
C GLY A 266 7.48 -17.71 -8.86
N ALA A 267 7.64 -18.22 -7.65
CA ALA A 267 8.30 -19.49 -7.35
C ALA A 267 7.39 -20.71 -7.58
N GLU A 268 6.17 -20.49 -8.09
CA GLU A 268 5.23 -21.54 -8.46
C GLU A 268 5.85 -22.45 -9.53
N GLY A 269 6.35 -23.60 -9.11
CA GLY A 269 7.01 -24.59 -9.97
C GLY A 269 8.52 -24.73 -9.75
N ASP A 270 9.15 -23.85 -8.97
CA ASP A 270 10.55 -24.01 -8.55
C ASP A 270 10.61 -24.64 -7.15
N THR A 271 10.83 -25.95 -7.09
CA THR A 271 10.84 -26.71 -5.83
C THR A 271 11.89 -26.25 -4.83
N MET A 272 13.01 -25.69 -5.30
CA MET A 272 14.10 -25.25 -4.43
C MET A 272 13.77 -23.91 -3.80
N VAL A 273 13.27 -22.97 -4.60
CA VAL A 273 12.78 -21.68 -4.10
C VAL A 273 11.59 -21.87 -3.16
N ALA A 274 10.66 -22.76 -3.54
CA ALA A 274 9.54 -23.14 -2.68
C ALA A 274 10.05 -23.70 -1.34
N GLU A 275 10.98 -24.64 -1.31
CA GLU A 275 11.47 -25.19 -0.04
C GLU A 275 12.19 -24.14 0.83
N GLY A 276 13.01 -23.27 0.22
CA GLY A 276 13.66 -22.17 0.92
C GLY A 276 12.67 -21.19 1.55
N LEU A 277 11.66 -20.76 0.78
CA LEU A 277 10.58 -19.89 1.27
C LEU A 277 9.75 -20.57 2.37
N ARG A 278 9.56 -21.90 2.30
CA ARG A 278 8.85 -22.68 3.33
C ARG A 278 9.59 -22.65 4.65
N LEU A 279 10.90 -22.88 4.63
CA LEU A 279 11.73 -22.82 5.84
C LEU A 279 11.71 -21.43 6.48
N VAL A 280 11.73 -20.37 5.66
CA VAL A 280 11.68 -18.98 6.15
C VAL A 280 10.31 -18.66 6.73
N ALA A 281 9.22 -19.06 6.07
CA ALA A 281 7.86 -18.88 6.58
C ALA A 281 7.64 -19.62 7.92
N GLN A 282 8.26 -20.79 8.11
CA GLN A 282 8.18 -21.54 9.37
C GLN A 282 8.96 -20.87 10.51
N GLY A 283 10.13 -20.30 10.24
CA GLY A 283 10.98 -19.66 11.25
C GLY A 283 10.60 -18.21 11.56
N TYR A 284 10.16 -17.46 10.55
CA TYR A 284 9.98 -16.00 10.58
C TYR A 284 8.74 -15.56 9.80
N PRO A 285 7.52 -16.04 10.15
CA PRO A 285 6.32 -15.78 9.36
C PRO A 285 6.01 -14.29 9.16
N GLU A 286 6.39 -13.43 10.10
CA GLU A 286 6.13 -11.98 10.02
C GLU A 286 7.12 -11.27 9.10
N ASP A 287 8.39 -11.68 9.07
CA ASP A 287 9.44 -11.03 8.28
C ASP A 287 9.65 -11.66 6.90
N ALA A 288 9.15 -12.89 6.68
CA ALA A 288 9.45 -13.69 5.50
C ALA A 288 9.15 -12.95 4.18
N HIS A 289 8.12 -12.12 4.15
CA HIS A 289 7.75 -11.31 3.00
C HIS A 289 8.77 -10.24 2.63
N THR A 290 9.50 -9.71 3.60
CA THR A 290 10.55 -8.70 3.36
C THR A 290 11.76 -9.34 2.69
N TRP A 291 12.00 -10.64 2.91
CA TRP A 291 13.16 -11.36 2.39
C TRP A 291 12.86 -12.25 1.20
N ALA A 292 11.58 -12.47 0.87
CA ALA A 292 11.13 -13.44 -0.13
C ALA A 292 11.88 -13.27 -1.46
N GLN A 293 11.94 -12.04 -1.96
CA GLN A 293 12.58 -11.73 -3.23
C GLN A 293 14.10 -11.93 -3.16
N SER A 294 14.75 -11.52 -2.07
CA SER A 294 16.20 -11.75 -1.89
C SER A 294 16.55 -13.23 -1.77
N ILE A 295 15.70 -14.02 -1.12
CA ILE A 295 15.84 -15.48 -1.03
C ILE A 295 15.69 -16.09 -2.43
N ARG A 296 14.64 -15.70 -3.16
CA ARG A 296 14.42 -16.15 -4.54
C ARG A 296 15.60 -15.80 -5.44
N ASP A 297 16.07 -14.56 -5.41
CA ASP A 297 17.20 -14.09 -6.23
C ASP A 297 18.50 -14.83 -5.87
N MET A 298 18.74 -15.11 -4.58
CA MET A 298 19.89 -15.90 -4.13
C MET A 298 19.82 -17.33 -4.64
N LEU A 299 18.66 -17.98 -4.50
CA LEU A 299 18.44 -19.37 -4.92
C LEU A 299 18.49 -19.52 -6.44
N ILE A 300 18.05 -18.53 -7.21
CA ILE A 300 18.13 -18.52 -8.68
C ILE A 300 19.56 -18.19 -9.16
N ALA A 301 20.27 -17.28 -8.48
CA ALA A 301 21.63 -16.90 -8.87
C ALA A 301 22.64 -18.04 -8.64
N GLU A 302 22.40 -18.91 -7.66
CA GLU A 302 23.22 -20.07 -7.35
C GLU A 302 22.78 -21.33 -8.10
N GLU A 303 22.74 -21.27 -9.43
CA GLU A 303 22.84 -22.50 -10.22
C GLU A 303 24.26 -23.10 -9.99
N ARG A 304 24.42 -24.11 -9.08
CA ARG A 304 25.21 -25.37 -9.29
C ARG A 304 25.89 -26.10 -8.09
N GLU A 305 25.78 -25.72 -6.82
CA GLU A 305 26.41 -26.52 -5.72
C GLU A 305 25.48 -26.78 -4.52
N PRO A 306 25.68 -27.85 -3.72
CA PRO A 306 24.67 -28.35 -2.79
C PRO A 306 24.36 -27.36 -1.65
N LEU A 307 23.21 -26.69 -1.80
CA LEU A 307 22.67 -25.54 -1.04
C LEU A 307 22.47 -25.72 0.48
N THR A 308 22.57 -26.92 1.04
CA THR A 308 22.08 -27.17 2.41
C THR A 308 22.85 -26.39 3.48
N GLU A 309 24.18 -26.31 3.40
CA GLU A 309 24.97 -25.63 4.46
C GLU A 309 24.90 -24.11 4.38
N GLU A 310 24.80 -23.54 3.19
CA GLU A 310 24.86 -22.08 2.98
C GLU A 310 23.52 -21.41 3.28
N ILE A 311 22.40 -22.05 2.90
CA ILE A 311 21.07 -21.67 3.37
C ILE A 311 21.01 -21.77 4.89
N GLU A 312 21.47 -22.89 5.48
CA GLU A 312 21.40 -23.06 6.94
C GLU A 312 22.28 -22.03 7.66
N ARG A 313 23.44 -21.67 7.09
CA ARG A 313 24.31 -20.59 7.58
C ARG A 313 23.65 -19.22 7.46
N PHE A 314 22.99 -18.93 6.34
CA PHE A 314 22.24 -17.70 6.13
C PHE A 314 21.08 -17.60 7.12
N LEU A 315 20.26 -18.64 7.24
CA LEU A 315 19.14 -18.70 8.19
C LEU A 315 19.62 -18.58 9.64
N ARG A 316 20.74 -19.22 10.02
CA ARG A 316 21.38 -19.03 11.34
C ARG A 316 21.88 -17.60 11.55
N THR A 317 22.47 -16.99 10.53
CA THR A 317 22.93 -15.60 10.59
C THR A 317 21.77 -14.63 10.75
N MET A 318 20.66 -14.87 10.04
CA MET A 318 19.43 -14.11 10.16
C MET A 318 18.79 -14.29 11.54
N ALA A 319 18.74 -15.53 12.05
CA ALA A 319 18.26 -15.87 13.40
C ALA A 319 19.00 -15.12 14.52
N HIS A 320 20.32 -14.92 14.34
CA HIS A 320 21.11 -14.16 15.28
C HIS A 320 20.91 -12.65 15.18
N ARG A 321 20.46 -12.13 14.01
CA ARG A 321 20.25 -10.70 13.76
C ARG A 321 18.83 -10.22 14.04
N SER A 322 17.84 -11.11 14.11
CA SER A 322 16.42 -10.79 14.35
C SER A 322 16.05 -10.56 15.82
N ARG A 323 17.02 -10.38 16.73
CA ARG A 323 16.75 -9.61 17.96
C ARG A 323 16.46 -8.16 17.56
N PRO A 324 15.48 -7.47 18.17
CA PRO A 324 15.16 -6.09 17.80
C PRO A 324 16.33 -5.18 18.21
N VAL A 325 17.30 -5.03 17.32
CA VAL A 325 18.31 -3.98 17.40
C VAL A 325 17.63 -2.77 16.82
N ALA A 326 17.30 -1.80 17.68
CA ALA A 326 16.93 -0.46 17.27
C ALA A 326 17.90 0.01 16.16
N ALA A 327 17.36 0.36 15.00
CA ALA A 327 18.11 0.71 13.81
C ALA A 327 19.27 1.68 14.12
N PRO A 328 20.53 1.39 13.73
CA PRO A 328 21.62 2.29 14.03
C PRO A 328 21.61 3.46 13.03
N ARG A 329 20.99 4.56 13.45
CA ARG A 329 21.18 5.93 12.90
C ARG A 329 22.65 6.40 12.91
N VAL A 330 23.58 5.59 13.40
CA VAL A 330 25.00 5.89 13.57
C VAL A 330 25.83 5.59 12.31
N MET A 331 25.40 4.66 11.44
CA MET A 331 26.20 4.22 10.29
C MET A 331 26.31 5.26 9.15
N ARG A 332 25.33 6.17 9.05
CA ARG A 332 25.30 7.23 8.02
C ARG A 332 26.29 8.37 8.30
N ARG A 333 26.72 8.57 9.55
CA ARG A 333 27.74 9.58 9.92
C ARG A 333 29.15 9.02 9.94
N SER A 334 29.35 7.73 10.22
CA SER A 334 30.66 7.08 10.15
C SER A 334 31.25 7.09 8.74
N LEU A 335 30.40 6.98 7.72
CA LEU A 335 30.78 7.10 6.31
C LEU A 335 31.12 8.55 5.90
N VAL A 336 30.39 9.54 6.40
CA VAL A 336 30.69 10.97 6.16
C VAL A 336 32.02 11.36 6.81
N LEU A 337 32.28 10.89 8.03
CA LEU A 337 33.52 11.16 8.77
C LEU A 337 34.74 10.45 8.16
N ALA A 338 34.57 9.20 7.69
CA ALA A 338 35.62 8.48 6.96
C ALA A 338 36.00 9.21 5.67
N THR A 339 35.04 9.86 5.01
CA THR A 339 35.25 10.64 3.79
C THR A 339 35.96 11.98 4.07
N GLU A 340 35.74 12.61 5.23
CA GLU A 340 36.46 13.82 5.65
C GLU A 340 37.90 13.54 6.11
N ILE A 341 38.14 12.42 6.81
CA ILE A 341 39.50 12.01 7.25
C ILE A 341 40.36 11.62 6.03
N LEU A 342 39.77 10.95 5.04
CA LEU A 342 40.45 10.65 3.78
C LEU A 342 40.74 11.90 2.94
N ARG A 343 39.91 12.94 3.07
CA ARG A 343 40.05 14.21 2.34
C ARG A 343 41.13 15.14 2.94
N GLU A 344 41.38 15.12 4.24
CA GLU A 344 42.48 15.90 4.86
C GLU A 344 43.85 15.19 4.77
N GLY A 345 43.88 13.87 4.56
CA GLY A 345 45.12 13.09 4.45
C GLY A 345 45.78 13.06 3.06
N LEU A 346 45.14 13.60 2.03
CA LEU A 346 45.60 13.49 0.63
C LEU A 346 46.33 14.73 0.09
N ASP A 347 46.47 15.81 0.87
CA ASP A 347 47.14 17.05 0.42
C ASP A 347 48.60 17.21 0.91
N SER A 348 49.29 16.14 1.32
CA SER A 348 50.76 16.21 1.49
C SER A 348 51.49 15.00 0.92
N GLU A 349 51.87 15.18 -0.35
CA GLU A 349 52.89 14.51 -1.15
C GLU A 349 52.99 12.98 -1.16
N ALA A 350 52.73 12.46 -2.36
CA ALA A 350 53.17 11.16 -2.82
C ALA A 350 54.62 11.23 -3.29
N GLU A 351 55.44 10.30 -2.82
CA GLU A 351 56.48 9.71 -3.65
C GLU A 351 56.45 8.19 -3.44
N VAL A 352 56.49 7.46 -4.58
CA VAL A 352 56.44 5.98 -4.76
C VAL A 352 55.06 5.45 -5.20
N CYS A 353 54.85 5.44 -6.53
CA CYS A 353 54.42 4.28 -7.34
C CYS A 353 54.00 4.73 -8.77
N ASP A 354 54.52 4.04 -9.80
CA ASP A 354 54.57 4.49 -11.22
C ASP A 354 53.35 4.05 -12.09
N ARG A 355 53.20 4.64 -13.29
CA ARG A 355 51.92 5.08 -13.91
C ARG A 355 51.54 4.46 -15.28
N PRO A 356 50.69 3.42 -15.32
CA PRO A 356 49.66 3.42 -16.38
C PRO A 356 48.25 3.02 -15.93
N VAL A 357 48.04 2.76 -14.63
CA VAL A 357 46.76 2.26 -14.08
C VAL A 357 45.91 3.38 -13.45
N GLY A 358 46.51 4.50 -13.04
CA GLY A 358 45.84 5.61 -12.35
C GLY A 358 44.79 6.36 -13.19
N ASP A 359 45.02 6.54 -14.49
CA ASP A 359 44.15 7.38 -15.32
C ASP A 359 42.80 6.70 -15.64
N ARG A 360 42.79 5.37 -15.75
CA ARG A 360 41.55 4.59 -15.98
C ARG A 360 40.69 4.47 -14.73
N LEU A 361 41.31 4.40 -13.55
CA LEU A 361 40.61 4.36 -12.26
C LEU A 361 39.99 5.73 -11.92
N THR A 362 40.70 6.81 -12.25
CA THR A 362 40.23 8.19 -12.09
C THR A 362 38.99 8.49 -12.95
N GLN A 363 38.96 8.00 -14.19
CA GLN A 363 37.80 8.20 -15.07
C GLN A 363 36.57 7.38 -14.65
N ALA A 364 36.78 6.18 -14.11
CA ALA A 364 35.71 5.32 -13.58
C ALA A 364 35.07 5.91 -12.30
N MET A 365 35.89 6.48 -11.40
CA MET A 365 35.40 7.11 -10.18
C MET A 365 34.66 8.42 -10.45
N ASN A 366 35.09 9.23 -11.43
CA ASN A 366 34.40 10.45 -11.83
C ASN A 366 33.00 10.18 -12.41
N SER A 367 32.81 9.04 -13.10
CA SER A 367 31.49 8.63 -13.62
C SER A 367 30.54 8.17 -12.50
N TYR A 368 31.08 7.58 -11.43
CA TYR A 368 30.32 7.09 -10.28
C TYR A 368 29.86 8.22 -9.33
N VAL A 369 30.69 9.25 -9.16
CA VAL A 369 30.37 10.46 -8.37
C VAL A 369 29.20 11.25 -8.98
N GLU A 370 29.08 11.29 -10.30
CA GLU A 370 28.04 12.08 -10.98
C GLU A 370 26.63 11.45 -10.85
N VAL A 371 26.56 10.11 -10.76
CA VAL A 371 25.33 9.35 -10.53
C VAL A 371 24.84 9.53 -9.09
N LEU A 372 25.74 9.49 -8.12
CA LEU A 372 25.41 9.72 -6.70
C LEU A 372 24.97 11.17 -6.43
N ARG A 373 25.57 12.13 -7.13
CA ARG A 373 25.18 13.55 -7.08
C ARG A 373 23.74 13.78 -7.55
N SER A 374 23.31 13.13 -8.64
CA SER A 374 21.95 13.30 -9.18
C SER A 374 20.86 12.63 -8.32
N ALA A 375 21.21 11.55 -7.62
CA ALA A 375 20.33 10.89 -6.66
C ALA A 375 20.18 11.68 -5.34
N ALA A 376 21.25 12.35 -4.90
CA ALA A 376 21.24 13.18 -3.68
C ALA A 376 20.44 14.49 -3.84
N GLU A 377 20.30 15.03 -5.05
CA GLU A 377 19.57 16.27 -5.31
C GLU A 377 18.05 16.13 -5.18
N ARG A 378 17.51 14.91 -5.01
CA ARG A 378 16.06 14.64 -5.09
C ARG A 378 15.40 14.00 -3.87
N ASP A 379 15.90 14.13 -2.64
CA ASP A 379 15.05 13.78 -1.48
C ASP A 379 15.13 14.69 -0.24
N TRP A 380 13.95 15.18 0.12
CA TRP A 380 13.60 16.21 1.12
C TRP A 380 13.60 15.72 2.60
N ILE A 381 14.40 16.42 3.43
CA ILE A 381 14.26 17.02 4.81
C ILE A 381 13.36 16.36 5.93
N PRO A 382 13.59 16.60 7.26
CA PRO A 382 14.72 16.20 8.17
C PRO A 382 14.31 15.75 9.62
N ALA A 383 15.31 15.54 10.49
CA ALA A 383 15.24 15.43 11.96
C ALA A 383 16.20 16.44 12.69
N PRO A 384 16.07 16.70 14.02
CA PRO A 384 16.24 18.04 14.65
C PRO A 384 17.59 18.40 15.35
N HIS A 385 17.75 19.70 15.61
CA HIS A 385 18.95 20.52 15.98
C HIS A 385 19.75 20.27 17.28
N ALA A 386 19.46 19.25 18.10
CA ALA A 386 20.11 19.14 19.41
C ALA A 386 21.50 18.45 19.35
N GLU A 387 21.65 17.46 18.48
CA GLU A 387 22.88 16.64 18.40
C GLU A 387 23.96 17.26 17.49
N GLU A 388 23.55 18.07 16.52
CA GLU A 388 24.46 18.85 15.66
C GLU A 388 25.31 19.84 16.47
N ARG A 389 24.74 20.42 17.53
CA ARG A 389 25.43 21.37 18.40
C ARG A 389 26.59 20.73 19.18
N ARG A 390 26.37 19.53 19.74
CA ARG A 390 27.40 18.81 20.52
C ARG A 390 28.58 18.34 19.66
N PHE A 391 28.31 17.95 18.42
CA PHE A 391 29.35 17.51 17.49
C PHE A 391 30.23 18.68 17.02
N ASN A 392 29.63 19.83 16.71
CA ASN A 392 30.37 21.03 16.31
C ASN A 392 31.25 21.60 17.44
N GLU A 393 30.83 21.45 18.70
CA GLU A 393 31.64 21.84 19.87
C GLU A 393 32.90 20.98 20.03
N PHE A 394 32.83 19.67 19.74
CA PHE A 394 33.96 18.75 19.80
C PHE A 394 35.02 19.05 18.73
N ILE A 395 34.61 19.22 17.47
CA ILE A 395 35.51 19.57 16.35
C ILE A 395 36.18 20.93 16.58
N ALA A 396 35.45 21.90 17.14
CA ALA A 396 36.01 23.19 17.52
C ALA A 396 37.01 23.10 18.69
N GLY A 397 36.96 22.04 19.51
CA GLY A 397 37.94 21.75 20.57
C GLY A 397 39.27 21.21 20.01
N VAL A 398 39.19 20.29 19.05
CA VAL A 398 40.34 19.69 18.36
C VAL A 398 41.11 20.75 17.56
N ARG A 399 40.40 21.59 16.78
CA ARG A 399 41.04 22.65 15.98
C ARG A 399 41.71 23.76 16.80
N ARG A 400 41.32 23.97 18.07
CA ARG A 400 41.87 25.02 18.94
C ARG A 400 43.04 24.57 19.80
N ASN A 401 43.53 23.35 19.62
CA ASN A 401 44.63 22.74 20.37
C ASN A 401 44.50 22.86 21.91
N ARG A 402 43.27 22.93 22.42
CA ARG A 402 42.98 23.13 23.85
C ARG A 402 43.15 21.86 24.68
N LEU A 403 43.28 20.70 24.04
CA LEU A 403 43.43 19.41 24.73
C LEU A 403 44.90 19.03 24.99
N PHE A 404 45.87 19.69 24.36
CA PHE A 404 47.31 19.39 24.51
C PHE A 404 48.19 20.66 24.49
N PRO A 405 48.16 21.50 25.54
CA PRO A 405 48.97 22.71 25.57
C PRO A 405 50.45 22.40 25.82
N GLY A 406 51.33 22.78 24.88
CA GLY A 406 52.79 22.79 25.06
C GLY A 406 53.65 21.96 24.10
N MET A 407 53.08 21.32 23.07
CA MET A 407 53.88 20.58 22.06
C MET A 407 54.36 21.47 20.90
N PRO A 408 55.63 21.33 20.43
CA PRO A 408 56.09 21.97 19.19
C PRO A 408 55.42 21.38 17.94
N GLU A 409 55.20 22.21 16.92
CA GLU A 409 54.46 21.89 15.67
C GLU A 409 55.02 20.67 14.89
N ASP A 410 56.30 20.35 15.03
CA ASP A 410 56.92 19.22 14.32
C ASP A 410 56.55 17.85 14.95
N GLY A 411 56.18 17.83 16.24
CA GLY A 411 55.77 16.61 16.94
C GLY A 411 54.40 16.09 16.52
N THR A 412 53.55 16.94 15.93
CA THR A 412 52.16 16.61 15.58
C THR A 412 52.04 15.88 14.23
N LYS A 413 52.95 16.13 13.27
CA LYS A 413 53.00 15.42 11.98
C LYS A 413 53.58 14.00 12.07
N ALA A 414 54.58 13.78 12.93
CA ALA A 414 55.14 12.45 13.14
C ALA A 414 54.18 11.53 13.95
N LEU A 415 53.38 12.11 14.86
CA LEU A 415 52.31 11.38 15.55
C LEU A 415 51.15 11.02 14.62
N SER A 416 50.82 11.84 13.61
CA SER A 416 49.68 11.60 12.70
C SER A 416 49.94 10.52 11.65
N GLN A 417 51.14 10.42 11.06
CA GLN A 417 51.50 9.32 10.15
C GLN A 417 51.66 7.98 10.88
N ARG A 418 52.19 8.00 12.12
CA ARG A 418 52.26 6.81 12.97
C ARG A 418 50.87 6.37 13.43
N ALA A 419 49.95 7.32 13.69
CA ALA A 419 48.56 7.04 14.00
C ALA A 419 47.76 6.54 12.79
N LEU A 420 47.94 7.07 11.57
CA LEU A 420 47.27 6.57 10.35
C LEU A 420 47.74 5.16 9.97
N CYS A 421 49.02 4.87 10.18
CA CYS A 421 49.59 3.54 9.96
C CYS A 421 49.13 2.54 11.05
N GLN A 422 49.00 2.98 12.31
CA GLN A 422 48.36 2.17 13.36
C GLN A 422 46.85 2.01 13.19
N LEU A 423 46.17 2.97 12.55
CA LEU A 423 44.75 2.87 12.19
C LEU A 423 44.54 1.89 11.04
N GLN A 424 45.36 1.93 9.99
CA GLN A 424 45.37 0.93 8.91
C GLN A 424 45.71 -0.47 9.45
N LEU A 425 46.67 -0.59 10.37
CA LEU A 425 47.04 -1.85 11.02
C LEU A 425 45.94 -2.38 11.96
N ALA A 426 45.27 -1.50 12.72
CA ALA A 426 44.14 -1.88 13.58
C ALA A 426 42.90 -2.28 12.77
N VAL A 427 42.63 -1.62 11.64
CA VAL A 427 41.57 -1.99 10.69
C VAL A 427 41.89 -3.34 10.03
N PHE A 428 43.16 -3.60 9.68
CA PHE A 428 43.59 -4.92 9.20
C PHE A 428 43.53 -6.01 10.29
N GLN A 429 43.91 -5.71 11.54
CA GLN A 429 43.89 -6.65 12.66
C GLN A 429 42.46 -6.98 13.13
N GLU A 430 41.53 -6.02 13.07
CA GLU A 430 40.11 -6.31 13.35
C GLU A 430 39.44 -7.01 12.16
N ALA A 431 39.79 -6.69 10.92
CA ALA A 431 39.35 -7.48 9.76
C ALA A 431 39.86 -8.92 9.81
N ALA A 432 41.07 -9.16 10.32
CA ALA A 432 41.65 -10.49 10.52
C ALA A 432 41.09 -11.25 11.74
N LYS A 433 40.51 -10.56 12.73
CA LYS A 433 39.78 -11.20 13.84
C LYS A 433 38.34 -11.58 13.47
N LEU A 434 37.80 -10.97 12.42
CA LEU A 434 36.48 -11.26 11.87
C LEU A 434 36.48 -12.47 10.93
N ASP A 435 37.65 -13.03 10.60
CA ASP A 435 37.83 -14.22 9.78
C ASP A 435 38.68 -15.25 10.54
N ASP A 436 38.05 -16.28 11.09
CA ASP A 436 38.72 -17.38 11.78
C ASP A 436 39.29 -18.38 10.74
N MET A 437 40.60 -18.36 10.51
CA MET A 437 41.28 -19.43 9.75
C MET A 437 42.66 -19.77 10.34
N GLU A 438 42.69 -20.81 11.18
CA GLU A 438 43.85 -21.69 11.28
C GLU A 438 44.04 -22.43 9.93
N SER A 439 44.93 -21.94 9.07
CA SER A 439 45.45 -22.73 7.95
C SER A 439 46.98 -22.57 7.81
N PRO A 440 47.77 -23.62 8.10
CA PRO A 440 49.24 -23.59 7.98
C PRO A 440 49.78 -23.35 6.56
N ARG A 441 48.91 -23.31 5.54
CA ARG A 441 49.32 -23.10 4.14
C ARG A 441 49.55 -21.64 3.76
N ILE A 442 49.05 -20.67 4.54
CA ILE A 442 49.24 -19.24 4.25
C ILE A 442 50.63 -18.76 4.71
N MET A 443 51.14 -19.29 5.84
CA MET A 443 52.48 -18.94 6.34
C MET A 443 53.62 -19.48 5.44
N SER A 444 53.39 -20.59 4.74
CA SER A 444 54.35 -21.13 3.75
C SER A 444 54.46 -20.30 2.47
N ARG A 445 53.45 -19.49 2.12
CA ARG A 445 53.48 -18.59 0.94
C ARG A 445 54.01 -17.20 1.27
N LEU A 446 53.90 -16.77 2.53
CA LEU A 446 54.48 -15.51 2.98
C LEU A 446 56.00 -15.61 3.23
N SER A 447 56.53 -16.78 3.60
CA SER A 447 57.99 -16.98 3.71
C SER A 447 58.72 -17.03 2.36
N SER A 448 58.02 -17.28 1.25
CA SER A 448 58.60 -17.25 -0.10
C SER A 448 58.63 -15.86 -0.74
N LEU A 449 58.01 -14.86 -0.13
CA LEU A 449 57.98 -13.47 -0.63
C LEU A 449 59.04 -12.56 0.01
N VAL A 450 59.89 -13.11 0.89
CA VAL A 450 61.06 -12.44 1.46
C VAL A 450 62.30 -13.30 1.24
N GLN A 451 62.72 -13.43 -0.01
CA GLN A 451 64.10 -13.72 -0.37
C GLN A 451 64.58 -12.61 -1.31
N ILE A 452 65.29 -11.64 -0.74
CA ILE A 452 66.11 -10.70 -1.50
C ILE A 452 67.43 -11.42 -1.77
N ASP A 453 67.67 -11.73 -3.04
CA ASP A 453 68.93 -12.29 -3.52
C ASP A 453 70.06 -11.30 -3.23
N GLN A 454 71.05 -11.77 -2.47
CA GLN A 454 72.32 -11.11 -2.28
C GLN A 454 73.22 -11.40 -3.47
N HIS A 455 73.67 -10.38 -4.20
CA HIS A 455 74.92 -10.46 -4.95
C HIS A 455 75.66 -9.12 -5.03
N PRO A 456 76.99 -9.15 -5.18
CA PRO A 456 77.90 -8.34 -4.38
C PRO A 456 78.40 -7.08 -5.11
N LEU A 457 78.82 -6.08 -4.34
CA LEU A 457 79.58 -4.94 -4.85
C LEU A 457 81.05 -5.34 -5.10
N PRO A 458 81.71 -4.78 -6.14
CA PRO A 458 83.15 -4.89 -6.31
C PRO A 458 83.89 -3.99 -5.31
N LYS A 459 85.16 -4.36 -5.05
CA LYS A 459 86.06 -3.92 -3.98
C LYS A 459 86.06 -2.44 -3.64
#